data_AF-A0A945LXU2-F1
#
_entry.id   AF-A0A945LXU2-F1
#
_cell.length_a   1.000
_cell.length_b   1.000
_cell.length_c   1.000
_cell.angle_alpha   90.00
_cell.angle_beta   90.00
_cell.angle_gamma   90.00
#
_symmetry.space_group_name_H-M   'P 1'
#
loop_
_entity.id
_entity.type
_entity.pdbx_description
1 polymer ?
#
loop_
_entity_poly.entity_id
_entity_poly.type
_entity_poly.pdbx_seq_one_letter_code
_entity_poly.pdbx_strand_id
1 'polypeptide(L)' 'MFKSNRENVEIFPGSLYRHTGKGQVVETAKVIAVGPDKQGIPHVRFEVSITRPSSRFFNDSRLLALNSFSRRYPERVSA' A
#
# COMPACT_ATOMS: atom_id res chain seq x y z
N MET A 1 26.23 -2.78 -5.19
CA MET A 1 25.62 -1.45 -4.96
C MET A 1 24.43 -1.32 -5.92
N PHE A 2 23.20 -1.58 -5.47
CA PHE A 2 22.03 -1.52 -6.36
C PHE A 2 21.35 -0.16 -6.22
N LYS A 3 21.67 0.76 -7.14
CA LYS A 3 20.95 2.02 -7.30
C LYS A 3 19.60 1.73 -7.95
N SER A 4 18.57 1.52 -7.14
CA SER A 4 17.19 1.58 -7.63
C SER A 4 16.82 3.05 -7.73
N ASN A 5 17.01 3.64 -8.92
CA ASN A 5 16.39 4.92 -9.31
C ASN A 5 14.88 4.70 -9.51
N ARG A 6 14.17 4.34 -8.44
CA ARG A 6 12.72 4.43 -8.42
C ARG A 6 12.42 5.88 -8.12
N GLU A 7 11.92 6.57 -9.14
CA GLU A 7 11.02 7.72 -9.04
C GLU A 7 10.47 7.81 -7.61
N ASN A 8 10.66 8.97 -6.98
CA ASN A 8 10.20 9.24 -5.62
C ASN A 8 8.67 9.19 -5.64
N VAL A 9 8.09 7.98 -5.55
CA VAL A 9 6.64 7.76 -5.69
C VAL A 9 5.99 8.47 -4.52
N GLU A 10 5.41 9.63 -4.82
CA GLU A 10 4.77 10.46 -3.84
C GLU A 10 3.41 9.83 -3.49
N ILE A 11 3.33 9.32 -2.25
CA ILE A 11 2.14 8.66 -1.73
C ILE A 11 1.32 9.69 -0.97
N PHE A 12 0.07 9.89 -1.38
CA PHE A 12 -0.83 10.86 -0.78
C PHE A 12 -2.07 10.21 -0.15
N PRO A 13 -2.60 10.78 0.93
CA PRO A 13 -3.94 10.46 1.42
C PRO A 13 -5.00 10.45 0.31
N GLY A 14 -5.92 9.49 0.37
CA GLY A 14 -6.96 9.26 -0.63
C GLY A 14 -6.52 8.44 -1.84
N SER A 15 -5.22 8.28 -2.09
CA SER A 15 -4.74 7.47 -3.22
C SER A 15 -5.01 5.99 -3.01
N LEU A 16 -5.35 5.29 -4.09
CA LEU A 16 -5.54 3.85 -4.12
C LEU A 16 -4.35 3.15 -4.77
N TYR A 17 -3.92 2.05 -4.17
CA TYR A 17 -2.88 1.19 -4.70
C TYR A 17 -3.30 -0.26 -4.69
N ARG A 18 -2.77 -1.06 -5.60
CA ARG A 18 -3.13 -2.46 -5.77
C ARG A 18 -1.92 -3.37 -5.65
N HIS A 19 -2.16 -4.54 -5.07
CA HIS A 19 -1.24 -5.67 -5.08
C HIS A 19 -1.98 -6.92 -5.53
N THR A 20 -1.49 -7.54 -6.61
CA THR A 20 -1.97 -8.84 -7.08
C THR A 20 -1.07 -9.94 -6.53
N GLY A 21 -1.57 -10.70 -5.57
CA GLY A 21 -0.88 -11.85 -5.00
C GLY A 21 -1.03 -13.13 -5.85
N LYS A 22 -0.38 -14.21 -5.42
CA LYS A 22 -0.59 -15.55 -6.01
C LYS A 22 -2.03 -16.01 -5.76
N GLY A 23 -2.60 -16.77 -6.70
CA GLY A 23 -3.94 -17.37 -6.55
C GLY A 23 -5.11 -16.39 -6.72
N GLN A 24 -4.96 -15.38 -7.59
CA GLN A 24 -5.99 -14.37 -7.89
C GLN A 24 -6.45 -13.56 -6.66
N VAL A 25 -5.60 -13.44 -5.64
CA VAL A 25 -5.85 -12.56 -4.51
C VAL A 25 -5.54 -11.12 -4.94
N VAL A 26 -6.54 -10.25 -4.84
CA VAL A 26 -6.38 -8.81 -5.11
C VAL A 26 -6.51 -8.04 -3.81
N GLU A 27 -5.46 -7.31 -3.44
CA GLU A 27 -5.46 -6.37 -2.33
C GLU A 27 -5.52 -4.95 -2.88
N THR A 28 -6.49 -4.16 -2.43
CA THR A 28 -6.59 -2.73 -2.74
C THR A 28 -6.39 -1.93 -1.47
N ALA A 29 -5.37 -1.08 -1.45
CA ALA A 29 -4.99 -0.24 -0.31
C ALA A 29 -5.39 1.21 -0.57
N LYS A 30 -6.26 1.76 0.27
CA LYS A 30 -6.60 3.18 0.33
C LYS A 30 -5.77 3.89 1.37
N VAL A 31 -4.92 4.80 0.94
CA VAL A 31 -4.09 5.58 1.85
C VAL A 31 -4.97 6.53 2.66
N ILE A 32 -4.86 6.47 3.98
CA ILE A 32 -5.58 7.33 4.92
C ILE A 32 -4.69 8.49 5.38
N ALA A 33 -3.44 8.20 5.73
CA ALA A 33 -2.48 9.21 6.17
C ALA A 33 -1.04 8.78 5.87
N VAL A 34 -0.16 9.76 5.70
CA VAL A 34 1.29 9.55 5.60
C VAL A 34 1.97 10.50 6.58
N GLY A 35 2.91 9.99 7.37
CA GLY A 35 3.64 10.80 8.34
C GLY A 35 4.75 10.04 9.08
N PRO A 36 5.70 10.76 9.68
CA PRO A 36 6.79 10.14 10.45
C PRO A 36 6.31 9.57 11.78
N ASP A 37 6.97 8.53 12.28
CA ASP A 37 6.86 8.08 13.66
C ASP A 37 7.75 8.93 14.61
N LYS A 38 7.83 8.56 15.89
CA LYS A 38 8.67 9.26 16.88
C LYS A 38 10.17 9.23 16.56
N GLN A 39 10.61 8.34 15.67
CA GLN A 39 11.99 8.19 15.23
C GLN A 39 12.24 8.87 13.87
N GLY A 40 11.22 9.54 13.30
CA GLY A 40 11.32 10.21 12.00
C GLY A 40 11.10 9.29 10.80
N ILE A 41 10.75 8.02 10.99
CA ILE A 41 10.56 7.07 9.89
C ILE A 41 9.18 7.31 9.26
N PRO A 42 9.08 7.60 7.94
CA PRO A 42 7.80 7.78 7.29
C PRO A 42 6.98 6.50 7.26
N HIS A 43 5.72 6.58 7.71
CA HIS A 43 4.74 5.50 7.69
C HIS A 43 3.50 5.90 6.89
N VAL A 44 2.84 4.90 6.33
CA VAL A 44 1.59 4.99 5.58
C VAL A 44 0.54 4.23 6.36
N ARG A 45 -0.50 4.94 6.82
CA ARG A 45 -1.73 4.34 7.35
C ARG A 45 -2.70 4.16 6.20
N PHE A 46 -3.27 2.98 6.06
CA PHE A 46 -4.16 2.65 4.94
C PHE A 46 -5.23 1.64 5.37
N GLU A 47 -6.38 1.70 4.69
CA GLU A 47 -7.38 0.66 4.72
C GLU A 47 -7.09 -0.31 3.57
N VAL A 48 -7.14 -1.61 3.81
CA VAL A 48 -6.97 -2.63 2.77
C VAL A 48 -8.22 -3.46 2.60
N SER A 49 -8.62 -3.62 1.35
CA SER A 49 -9.68 -4.50 0.91
C SER A 49 -9.07 -5.71 0.20
N ILE A 50 -9.39 -6.92 0.67
CA ILE A 50 -8.85 -8.16 0.11
C ILE A 50 -9.98 -8.94 -0.56
N THR A 51 -9.81 -9.23 -1.86
CA THR A 51 -10.73 -10.05 -2.65
C THR A 51 -10.03 -11.36 -3.04
N ARG A 52 -10.73 -12.49 -2.86
CA ARG A 52 -10.24 -13.83 -3.24
C ARG A 52 -11.35 -14.60 -3.96
N PRO A 53 -11.05 -15.49 -4.92
CA PRO A 53 -12.07 -16.22 -5.68
C PRO A 53 -13.06 -17.02 -4.82
N SER A 54 -12.61 -17.54 -3.68
CA SER A 54 -13.39 -18.44 -2.82
C SER A 54 -13.82 -17.83 -1.49
N SER A 55 -13.55 -16.54 -1.22
CA SER A 55 -13.77 -15.96 0.11
C SER A 55 -14.32 -14.53 0.07
N ARG A 56 -14.93 -14.15 1.18
CA ARG A 56 -15.57 -12.85 1.42
C ARG A 56 -14.55 -11.71 1.40
N PHE A 57 -15.03 -10.54 0.98
CA PHE A 57 -14.31 -9.27 1.08
C PHE A 57 -13.93 -8.97 2.54
N PHE A 58 -12.66 -8.68 2.78
CA PHE A 58 -12.14 -8.33 4.11
C PHE A 58 -11.55 -6.93 4.10
N ASN A 59 -11.97 -6.10 5.06
CA ASN A 59 -11.48 -4.75 5.28
C ASN A 59 -10.69 -4.67 6.59
N ASP A 60 -9.51 -4.06 6.55
CA ASP A 60 -8.61 -3.93 7.69
C ASP A 60 -7.81 -2.65 7.61
N SER A 61 -7.44 -2.08 8.77
CA SER A 61 -6.63 -0.87 8.87
C SER A 61 -5.20 -1.25 9.25
N ARG A 62 -4.24 -0.86 8.42
CA ARG A 62 -2.83 -1.23 8.57
C ARG A 62 -1.92 -0.01 8.57
N LEU A 63 -0.72 -0.23 9.10
CA LEU A 63 0.38 0.74 9.10
C LEU A 63 1.63 0.04 8.56
N LEU A 64 2.28 0.65 7.58
CA LEU A 64 3.58 0.19 7.07
C LEU A 64 4.53 1.36 6.95
N ALA A 65 5.83 1.12 7.12
CA ALA A 65 6.84 2.09 6.68
C ALA A 65 6.64 2.38 5.17
N LEU A 66 6.85 3.63 4.76
CA LEU A 66 6.59 4.10 3.40
C LEU A 66 7.28 3.23 2.34
N ASN A 67 8.55 2.90 2.55
CA ASN A 67 9.29 2.02 1.64
C ASN A 67 8.69 0.62 1.54
N SER A 68 8.22 0.05 2.66
CA SER A 68 7.55 -1.25 2.66
C SER A 68 6.19 -1.19 1.97
N PHE A 69 5.45 -0.08 2.11
CA PHE A 69 4.22 0.16 1.36
C PHE A 69 4.48 0.22 -0.14
N SER A 70 5.41 1.06 -0.60
CA SER A 70 5.73 1.23 -2.03
C SER A 70 6.21 -0.07 -2.70
N ARG A 71 6.90 -0.94 -1.95
CA ARG A 71 7.31 -2.27 -2.44
C ARG A 71 6.14 -3.24 -2.56
N ARG A 72 5.20 -3.20 -1.60
CA ARG A 72 4.07 -4.14 -1.57
C ARG A 72 2.99 -3.74 -2.57
N TYR A 73 2.67 -2.46 -2.66
CA TYR A 73 1.62 -1.93 -3.53
C TYR A 73 2.23 -1.02 -4.61
N PRO A 74 2.91 -1.59 -5.61
CA PRO A 74 3.63 -0.81 -6.62
C PRO A 74 2.71 -0.14 -7.65
N GLU A 75 1.46 -0.62 -7.78
CA GLU A 75 0.52 -0.16 -8.79
C GLU A 75 -0.44 0.87 -8.19
N ARG A 76 -0.40 2.12 -8.67
CA ARG A 76 -1.45 3.11 -8.37
C ARG A 76 -2.65 2.86 -9.28
N VAL A 77 -3.86 2.88 -8.72
CA VAL A 77 -5.10 2.69 -9.48
C VAL A 77 -5.99 3.92 -9.38
N SER A 78 -6.78 4.17 -10.42
CA SER A 78 -7.84 5.17 -10.37
C SER A 78 -8.93 4.72 -9.38
N ALA A 79 -9.47 5.67 -8.63
CA ALA A 79 -10.66 5.47 -7.82
C ALA A 79 -11.90 5.29 -8.69
#